data_AF-A0A1K0G7M2-F1
#
_entry.id   AF-A0A1K0G7M2-F1
#
_cell.length_a   1.000
_cell.length_b   1.000
_cell.length_c   1.000
_cell.angle_alpha   90.00
_cell.angle_beta   90.00
_cell.angle_gamma   90.00
#
_symmetry.space_group_name_H-M   'P 1'
#
loop_
_entity.id
_entity.type
_entity.pdbx_description
1 polymer ?
#
loop_
_entity_poly.entity_id
_entity_poly.type
_entity_poly.pdbx_seq_one_letter_code
_entity_poly.pdbx_strand_id
1 'polypeptide(L)'
;MSWFSSQWNRWSNNGPHGSSRSGGNDGPIRRIQVVWGRERLQIVLPKTAEPVTLGHLRHEISSITSLAFEKIKLIHRGLVMRDDRLPLTAYGLSEGSRIGLVGSREEGDKPGAKQSVAVGALSVGEQKAREKKAKEADTSEQGLMDRIAEALDTARKHLFPDVVKVEQAVKEKEDGKEKEGGKEGEGGMEWGQIPDTHRRVSELLLRQLLALDSVNVNSDTTRQARKVAVKQVQSHLDRLDAAWGEYKSLHSAQ
;
A
#
# COMPACT_ATOMS: atom_id res chain seq x y z
N MET A 1 2.25 -15.66 -4.67
CA MET A 1 1.29 -15.05 -3.73
C MET A 1 1.70 -13.60 -3.50
N SER A 2 0.85 -12.65 -3.87
CA SER A 2 1.21 -11.23 -3.96
C SER A 2 1.23 -10.54 -2.59
N TRP A 3 2.44 -10.13 -2.19
CA TRP A 3 2.77 -9.31 -1.01
C TRP A 3 1.93 -8.03 -0.88
N PHE A 4 1.35 -7.57 -1.99
CA PHE A 4 0.52 -6.36 -2.06
C PHE A 4 -0.87 -6.51 -1.41
N SER A 5 -1.37 -7.75 -1.25
CA SER A 5 -2.70 -7.99 -0.66
C SER A 5 -2.71 -7.88 0.88
N SER A 6 -1.57 -8.12 1.52
CA SER A 6 -1.46 -8.19 2.99
C SER A 6 -1.48 -6.82 3.68
N GLN A 7 -1.07 -5.76 2.98
CA GLN A 7 -1.07 -4.39 3.54
C GLN A 7 -2.45 -3.74 3.50
N TRP A 8 -3.30 -4.07 2.52
CA TRP A 8 -4.65 -3.50 2.42
C TRP A 8 -5.59 -4.01 3.53
N ASN A 9 -5.49 -5.30 3.89
CA ASN A 9 -6.28 -5.88 4.97
C ASN A 9 -5.99 -5.23 6.34
N ARG A 10 -4.76 -4.75 6.56
CA ARG A 10 -4.33 -4.20 7.86
C ARG A 10 -4.92 -2.80 8.13
N TRP A 11 -5.22 -2.01 7.10
CA TRP A 11 -5.88 -0.71 7.26
C TRP A 11 -7.41 -0.86 7.38
N SER A 12 -8.03 -1.77 6.62
CA SER A 12 -9.50 -1.91 6.64
C SER A 12 -10.08 -2.46 7.95
N ASN A 13 -9.25 -3.10 8.78
CA ASN A 13 -9.66 -3.73 10.04
C ASN A 13 -9.58 -2.82 11.29
N ASN A 14 -8.92 -1.65 11.21
CA ASN A 14 -8.73 -0.75 12.36
C ASN A 14 -9.51 0.55 12.22
N GLY A 15 -10.84 0.45 12.06
CA GLY A 15 -11.74 1.55 12.41
C GLY A 15 -11.95 1.60 13.93
N PRO A 16 -12.09 2.78 14.56
CA PRO A 16 -12.29 2.90 15.99
C PRO A 16 -13.76 2.59 16.33
N HIS A 17 -14.14 1.32 16.23
CA HIS A 17 -15.28 0.75 16.93
C HIS A 17 -14.87 -0.64 17.38
N GLY A 18 -14.23 -0.67 18.55
CA GLY A 18 -14.01 -1.90 19.28
C GLY A 18 -15.35 -2.53 19.63
N SER A 19 -15.56 -3.74 19.14
CA SER A 19 -16.45 -4.73 19.75
C SER A 19 -15.91 -6.11 19.36
N SER A 20 -14.83 -6.49 20.02
CA SER A 20 -14.44 -7.88 20.18
C SER A 20 -15.57 -8.63 20.90
N ARG A 21 -16.34 -9.42 20.16
CA ARG A 21 -17.00 -10.59 20.72
C ARG A 21 -16.79 -11.77 19.78
N SER A 22 -15.73 -12.52 20.11
CA SER A 22 -15.74 -13.97 19.99
C SER A 22 -17.05 -14.49 20.61
N GLY A 23 -17.79 -15.26 19.84
CA GLY A 23 -19.04 -15.89 20.24
C GLY A 23 -19.59 -16.61 19.04
N GLY A 24 -19.47 -17.94 19.02
CA GLY A 24 -20.13 -18.80 18.04
C GLY A 24 -21.62 -18.53 18.11
N ASN A 25 -22.11 -17.73 17.18
CA ASN A 25 -23.51 -17.44 17.02
C ASN A 25 -23.92 -18.07 15.69
N ASP A 26 -24.17 -19.37 15.71
CA ASP A 26 -24.84 -20.14 14.64
C ASP A 26 -26.32 -19.75 14.52
N GLY A 27 -26.65 -18.51 14.90
CA GLY A 27 -27.97 -17.93 14.75
C GLY A 27 -28.20 -17.50 13.30
N PRO A 28 -29.46 -17.37 12.87
CA PRO A 28 -29.79 -16.98 11.50
C PRO A 28 -29.14 -15.63 11.18
N ILE A 29 -28.52 -15.54 9.99
CA ILE A 29 -27.89 -14.32 9.49
C ILE A 29 -29.00 -13.30 9.22
N ARG A 30 -29.02 -12.20 9.97
CA ARG A 30 -30.03 -11.15 9.95
C ARG A 30 -29.53 -9.85 9.36
N ARG A 31 -28.25 -9.52 9.58
CA ARG A 31 -27.67 -8.26 9.11
C ARG A 31 -26.41 -8.50 8.31
N ILE A 32 -26.33 -7.85 7.15
CA ILE A 32 -25.14 -7.87 6.29
C ILE A 32 -24.82 -6.44 5.88
N GLN A 33 -23.54 -6.09 5.96
CA GLN A 33 -23.06 -4.82 5.45
C GLN A 33 -22.65 -4.98 3.99
N VAL A 34 -23.27 -4.20 3.11
CA VAL A 34 -23.02 -4.19 1.67
C VAL A 34 -22.32 -2.89 1.31
N VAL A 35 -21.15 -2.99 0.71
CA VAL A 35 -20.39 -1.82 0.23
C VAL A 35 -20.55 -1.69 -1.27
N TRP A 36 -21.14 -0.59 -1.71
CA TRP A 36 -21.40 -0.29 -3.11
C TRP A 36 -20.69 1.01 -3.50
N GLY A 37 -19.58 0.90 -4.22
CA GLY A 37 -18.74 2.05 -4.53
C GLY A 37 -18.25 2.76 -3.26
N ARG A 38 -18.80 3.95 -2.98
CA ARG A 38 -18.51 4.75 -1.77
C ARG A 38 -19.56 4.59 -0.67
N GLU A 39 -20.70 4.00 -0.99
CA GLU A 39 -21.82 3.84 -0.07
C GLU A 39 -21.68 2.54 0.74
N ARG A 40 -22.18 2.58 1.98
CA ARG A 40 -22.27 1.42 2.87
C ARG A 40 -23.72 1.26 3.27
N LEU A 41 -24.34 0.19 2.80
CA LEU A 41 -25.72 -0.16 3.07
C LEU A 41 -25.75 -1.27 4.12
N GLN A 42 -26.66 -1.17 5.07
CA GLN A 42 -26.92 -2.26 6.02
C GLN A 42 -28.21 -2.94 5.60
N ILE A 43 -28.10 -4.17 5.09
CA ILE A 43 -29.24 -4.97 4.66
C ILE A 43 -29.74 -5.80 5.83
N VAL A 44 -31.04 -5.73 6.09
CA VAL A 44 -31.72 -6.51 7.13
C VAL A 44 -32.58 -7.56 6.45
N LEU A 45 -32.28 -8.82 6.70
CA LEU A 45 -32.95 -9.96 6.08
C LEU A 45 -34.23 -10.33 6.87
N PRO A 46 -35.33 -10.68 6.17
CA PRO A 46 -36.60 -11.01 6.81
C PRO A 46 -36.51 -12.29 7.65
N LYS A 47 -37.24 -12.32 8.77
CA LYS A 47 -37.20 -13.43 9.76
C LYS A 47 -37.82 -14.74 9.27
N THR A 48 -38.53 -14.70 8.15
CA THR A 48 -39.38 -15.80 7.68
C THR A 48 -38.70 -16.73 6.67
N ALA A 49 -37.48 -16.41 6.24
CA ALA A 49 -36.77 -17.11 5.18
C ALA A 49 -35.65 -17.98 5.74
N GLU A 50 -35.96 -19.21 6.16
CA GLU A 50 -34.97 -20.21 6.55
C GLU A 50 -34.97 -21.37 5.54
N PRO A 51 -33.84 -21.71 4.88
CA PRO A 51 -32.52 -21.08 4.99
C PRO A 51 -32.42 -19.73 4.26
N VAL A 52 -31.65 -18.79 4.81
CA VAL A 52 -31.38 -17.51 4.13
C VAL A 52 -30.39 -17.76 2.98
N THR A 53 -30.88 -17.65 1.75
CA THR A 53 -30.10 -17.87 0.54
C THR A 53 -29.50 -16.59 -0.02
N LEU A 54 -28.54 -16.74 -0.93
CA LEU A 54 -27.99 -15.64 -1.72
C LEU A 54 -29.08 -14.92 -2.55
N GLY A 55 -30.07 -15.66 -3.06
CA GLY A 55 -31.20 -15.09 -3.79
C GLY A 55 -32.01 -14.09 -2.96
N HIS A 56 -32.31 -14.41 -1.70
CA HIS A 56 -33.01 -13.48 -0.80
C HIS A 56 -32.21 -12.20 -0.58
N LEU A 57 -30.89 -12.31 -0.36
CA LEU A 57 -30.02 -11.15 -0.19
C LEU A 57 -29.97 -10.28 -1.45
N ARG A 58 -29.88 -10.89 -2.64
CA ARG A 58 -29.91 -10.14 -3.91
C ARG A 58 -31.23 -9.43 -4.13
N HIS A 59 -32.36 -10.05 -3.75
CA HIS A 59 -33.68 -9.43 -3.86
C HIS A 59 -33.79 -8.19 -2.97
N GLU A 60 -33.35 -8.27 -1.71
CA GLU A 60 -33.32 -7.12 -0.80
C GLU A 60 -32.42 -5.99 -1.33
N ILE A 61 -31.23 -6.35 -1.84
CA ILE A 61 -30.32 -5.38 -2.46
C ILE A 61 -30.97 -4.74 -3.69
N SER A 62 -31.64 -5.51 -4.54
CA SER A 62 -32.36 -5.02 -5.72
C SER A 62 -33.45 -4.02 -5.32
N SER A 63 -34.24 -4.34 -4.30
CA SER A 63 -35.30 -3.45 -3.78
C SER A 63 -34.74 -2.13 -3.25
N ILE A 64 -33.61 -2.15 -2.53
CA ILE A 64 -33.02 -0.96 -1.92
C ILE A 64 -32.25 -0.12 -2.94
N THR A 65 -31.50 -0.76 -3.84
CA THR A 65 -30.59 -0.07 -4.77
C THR A 65 -31.24 0.24 -6.12
N SER A 66 -32.42 -0.33 -6.39
CA SER A 66 -33.09 -0.32 -7.70
C SER A 66 -32.25 -0.93 -8.82
N LEU A 67 -31.27 -1.76 -8.47
CA LEU A 67 -30.48 -2.52 -9.44
C LEU A 67 -31.26 -3.76 -9.89
N ALA A 68 -31.21 -4.08 -11.18
CA ALA A 68 -31.76 -5.32 -11.69
C ALA A 68 -31.05 -6.53 -11.06
N PHE A 69 -31.83 -7.56 -10.71
CA PHE A 69 -31.35 -8.76 -10.02
C PHE A 69 -30.14 -9.42 -10.72
N GLU A 70 -30.16 -9.48 -12.05
CA GLU A 70 -29.09 -10.06 -12.88
C GLU A 70 -27.79 -9.22 -12.90
N LYS A 71 -27.91 -7.91 -12.67
CA LYS A 71 -26.79 -6.95 -12.70
C LYS A 71 -26.08 -6.83 -11.35
N ILE A 72 -26.56 -7.54 -10.32
CA ILE A 72 -25.97 -7.57 -8.98
C ILE A 72 -24.87 -8.62 -8.94
N LYS A 73 -23.62 -8.20 -8.72
CA LYS A 73 -22.49 -9.11 -8.47
C LYS A 73 -21.97 -8.87 -7.07
N LEU A 74 -21.98 -9.92 -6.26
CA LEU A 74 -21.55 -9.84 -4.87
C LEU A 74 -20.19 -10.54 -4.68
N ILE A 75 -19.31 -9.88 -3.93
CA ILE A 75 -17.93 -10.33 -3.70
C ILE A 75 -17.67 -10.39 -2.19
N HIS A 76 -17.26 -11.56 -1.70
CA HIS A 76 -16.87 -11.76 -0.31
C HIS A 76 -15.52 -12.49 -0.25
N ARG A 77 -14.52 -11.92 0.45
CA ARG A 77 -13.16 -12.48 0.57
C ARG A 77 -12.52 -12.89 -0.78
N GLY A 78 -12.78 -12.11 -1.84
CA GLY A 78 -12.28 -12.40 -3.19
C GLY A 78 -13.09 -13.42 -3.99
N LEU A 79 -14.08 -14.08 -3.37
CA LEU A 79 -15.00 -14.98 -4.03
C LEU A 79 -16.18 -14.20 -4.63
N VAL A 80 -16.44 -14.40 -5.92
CA VAL A 80 -17.67 -13.93 -6.56
C VAL A 80 -18.78 -14.94 -6.28
N MET A 81 -19.82 -14.50 -5.56
CA MET A 81 -20.97 -15.34 -5.26
C MET A 81 -21.89 -15.43 -6.48
N ARG A 82 -22.27 -16.64 -6.89
CA ARG A 82 -22.97 -16.89 -8.17
C ARG A 82 -24.26 -17.68 -8.04
N ASP A 83 -24.36 -18.57 -7.06
CA ASP A 83 -25.49 -19.49 -6.94
C ASP A 83 -26.49 -18.98 -5.90
N ASP A 84 -27.65 -18.56 -6.40
CA ASP A 84 -28.71 -17.93 -5.60
C ASP A 84 -29.44 -18.92 -4.70
N ARG A 85 -29.26 -20.22 -4.91
CA ARG A 85 -29.89 -21.29 -4.12
C ARG A 85 -29.08 -21.64 -2.88
N LEU A 86 -27.79 -21.30 -2.87
CA LEU A 86 -26.93 -21.64 -1.74
C LEU A 86 -27.23 -20.73 -0.54
N PRO A 87 -27.18 -21.29 0.69
CA PRO A 87 -27.31 -20.51 1.90
C PRO A 87 -26.11 -19.57 2.04
N LEU A 88 -26.31 -18.41 2.66
CA LEU A 88 -25.24 -17.42 2.87
C LEU A 88 -24.06 -18.00 3.67
N THR A 89 -24.34 -18.95 4.58
CA THR A 89 -23.32 -19.69 5.34
C THR A 89 -22.38 -20.52 4.45
N ALA A 90 -22.86 -21.05 3.31
CA ALA A 90 -22.01 -21.78 2.37
C ALA A 90 -20.94 -20.88 1.71
N TYR A 91 -21.17 -19.57 1.68
CA TYR A 91 -20.20 -18.56 1.24
C TYR A 91 -19.29 -18.04 2.37
N GLY A 92 -19.41 -18.64 3.57
CA GLY A 92 -18.66 -18.23 4.76
C GLY A 92 -19.12 -16.89 5.34
N LEU A 93 -20.38 -16.50 5.07
CA LEU A 93 -20.97 -15.30 5.67
C LEU A 93 -21.51 -15.63 7.05
N SER A 94 -21.32 -14.69 7.97
CA SER A 94 -21.88 -14.67 9.32
C SER A 94 -22.60 -13.34 9.59
N GLU A 95 -23.34 -13.26 10.69
CA GLU A 95 -23.98 -12.03 11.15
C GLU A 95 -23.00 -10.84 11.18
N GLY A 96 -23.39 -9.74 10.52
CA GLY A 96 -22.57 -8.52 10.41
C GLY A 96 -21.46 -8.58 9.36
N SER A 97 -21.38 -9.65 8.57
CA SER A 97 -20.37 -9.78 7.52
C SER A 97 -20.43 -8.65 6.50
N ARG A 98 -19.26 -8.28 5.98
CA ARG A 98 -19.09 -7.22 4.99
C ARG A 98 -18.85 -7.79 3.61
N ILE A 99 -19.70 -7.42 2.65
CA ILE A 99 -19.60 -7.86 1.25
C ILE A 99 -19.50 -6.65 0.32
N GLY A 100 -18.82 -6.83 -0.81
CA GLY A 100 -18.78 -5.85 -1.89
C GLY A 100 -19.91 -6.10 -2.88
N LEU A 101 -20.62 -5.03 -3.26
CA LEU A 101 -21.58 -5.00 -4.35
C LEU A 101 -20.96 -4.33 -5.57
N VAL A 102 -21.00 -5.03 -6.69
CA VAL A 102 -20.65 -4.52 -8.01
C VAL A 102 -21.90 -4.62 -8.87
N GLY A 103 -22.45 -3.48 -9.25
CA GLY A 103 -23.64 -3.36 -10.09
C GLY A 103 -23.85 -1.90 -10.45
N SER A 104 -24.41 -1.63 -11.62
CA SER A 104 -24.69 -0.28 -12.12
C SER A 104 -26.15 -0.17 -12.53
N ARG A 105 -26.75 1.00 -12.29
CA ARG A 105 -28.15 1.31 -12.65
C ARG A 105 -28.33 1.43 -14.16
N GLU A 106 -27.30 1.93 -14.84
CA GLU A 106 -27.20 1.95 -16.29
C GLU A 106 -26.24 0.85 -16.75
N GLU A 107 -26.48 0.31 -17.93
CA GLU A 107 -25.87 -0.91 -18.48
C GLU A 107 -24.35 -1.03 -18.28
N GLY A 108 -23.94 -1.96 -17.41
CA GLY A 108 -22.73 -2.77 -17.55
C GLY A 108 -21.39 -2.11 -17.24
N ASP A 109 -21.01 -2.01 -15.96
CA ASP A 109 -19.60 -1.84 -15.59
C ASP A 109 -18.92 -3.23 -15.59
N LYS A 110 -18.36 -3.62 -16.74
CA LYS A 110 -17.49 -4.81 -16.83
C LYS A 110 -16.18 -4.47 -16.10
N PRO A 111 -15.66 -5.32 -15.21
CA PRO A 111 -14.35 -5.06 -14.60
C PRO A 111 -13.28 -5.05 -15.70
N GLY A 112 -12.85 -3.85 -16.10
CA GLY A 112 -11.87 -3.62 -17.16
C GLY A 112 -12.33 -2.73 -18.32
N ALA A 113 -13.60 -2.38 -18.44
CA ALA A 113 -14.08 -1.48 -19.49
C ALA A 113 -14.68 -0.21 -18.89
N LYS A 114 -13.83 0.80 -18.65
CA LYS A 114 -14.31 2.17 -18.38
C LYS A 114 -14.87 2.72 -19.68
N GLN A 115 -16.17 2.57 -19.89
CA GLN A 115 -16.87 3.41 -20.84
C GLN A 115 -16.92 4.80 -20.21
N SER A 116 -16.18 5.71 -20.84
CA SER A 116 -16.02 7.10 -20.47
C SER A 116 -17.37 7.75 -20.19
N VAL A 117 -17.62 8.09 -18.92
CA VAL A 117 -18.61 9.12 -18.62
C VAL A 117 -18.01 10.44 -19.08
N ALA A 118 -18.75 11.13 -19.93
CA ALA A 118 -18.35 12.33 -20.63
C ALA A 118 -17.98 13.49 -19.70
N VAL A 119 -17.10 14.34 -20.24
CA VAL A 119 -16.69 15.68 -19.79
C VAL A 119 -15.79 15.76 -18.55
N GLY A 120 -14.49 15.55 -18.82
CA GLY A 120 -13.46 16.50 -18.39
C GLY A 120 -12.69 16.23 -17.09
N ALA A 121 -13.24 15.51 -16.13
CA ALA A 121 -12.55 15.29 -14.85
C ALA A 121 -12.18 13.81 -14.66
N LEU A 122 -11.00 13.44 -15.15
CA LEU A 122 -10.37 12.17 -14.76
C LEU A 122 -10.25 12.13 -13.22
N SER A 123 -10.58 11.00 -12.60
CA SER A 123 -10.29 10.77 -11.18
C SER A 123 -8.79 10.96 -10.91
N VAL A 124 -8.43 11.55 -9.77
CA VAL A 124 -7.02 11.81 -9.38
C VAL A 124 -6.12 10.58 -9.56
N GLY A 125 -6.65 9.38 -9.28
CA GLY A 125 -5.91 8.13 -9.48
C GLY A 125 -5.70 7.75 -10.95
N GLU A 126 -6.64 8.10 -11.84
CA GLU A 126 -6.50 7.87 -13.28
C GLU A 126 -5.58 8.91 -13.93
N GLN A 127 -5.62 10.17 -13.47
CA GLN A 127 -4.68 11.20 -13.89
C GLN A 127 -3.25 10.80 -13.57
N LYS A 128 -2.98 10.42 -12.31
CA LYS A 128 -1.64 10.01 -11.87
C LYS A 128 -1.13 8.75 -12.58
N ALA A 129 -2.02 7.79 -12.88
CA ALA A 129 -1.65 6.60 -13.62
C ALA A 129 -1.32 6.89 -15.10
N ARG A 130 -2.07 7.79 -15.74
CA ARG A 130 -1.79 8.23 -17.12
C ARG A 130 -0.51 9.04 -17.18
N GLU A 131 -0.30 9.97 -16.24
CA GLU A 131 0.92 10.75 -16.15
C GLU A 131 2.14 9.86 -15.93
N LYS A 132 2.04 8.85 -15.04
CA LYS A 132 3.12 7.88 -14.85
C LYS A 132 3.41 7.08 -16.13
N LYS A 133 2.37 6.61 -16.83
CA LYS A 133 2.55 5.91 -18.12
C LYS A 133 3.15 6.82 -19.20
N ALA A 134 2.75 8.09 -19.25
CA ALA A 134 3.30 9.06 -20.18
C ALA A 134 4.79 9.33 -19.88
N LYS A 135 5.13 9.54 -18.59
CA LYS A 135 6.52 9.65 -18.13
C LYS A 135 7.33 8.40 -18.46
N GLU A 136 6.79 7.20 -18.27
CA GLU A 136 7.48 5.94 -18.57
C GLU A 136 7.68 5.71 -20.07
N ALA A 137 6.74 6.16 -20.91
CA ALA A 137 6.81 6.07 -22.36
C ALA A 137 7.73 7.12 -22.99
N ASP A 138 8.07 8.20 -22.27
CA ASP A 138 8.98 9.24 -22.75
C ASP A 138 10.43 8.75 -22.74
N THR A 139 10.85 8.15 -23.84
CA THR A 139 12.23 7.68 -24.06
C THR A 139 13.15 8.77 -24.64
N SER A 140 12.73 10.04 -24.59
CA SER A 140 13.62 11.15 -24.95
C SER A 140 14.82 11.21 -24.01
N GLU A 141 15.93 11.78 -24.48
CA GLU A 141 17.11 11.98 -23.64
C GLU A 141 16.76 12.79 -22.38
N GLN A 142 15.98 13.85 -22.53
CA GLN A 142 15.54 14.69 -21.41
C GLN A 142 14.67 13.92 -20.42
N GLY A 143 13.68 13.15 -20.89
CA GLY A 143 12.82 12.34 -20.02
C GLY A 143 13.60 11.28 -19.23
N LEU A 144 14.64 10.68 -19.82
CA LEU A 144 15.53 9.75 -19.12
C LEU A 144 16.41 10.46 -18.09
N MET A 145 16.95 11.64 -18.43
CA MET A 145 17.73 12.47 -17.50
C MET A 145 16.89 12.92 -16.30
N ASP A 146 15.64 13.32 -16.54
CA ASP A 146 14.70 13.71 -15.49
C ASP A 146 14.38 12.54 -14.57
N ARG A 147 14.19 11.33 -15.11
CA ARG A 147 14.01 10.11 -14.30
C ARG A 147 15.22 9.79 -13.44
N ILE A 148 16.43 9.89 -13.99
CA ILE A 148 17.69 9.70 -13.24
C ILE A 148 17.79 10.75 -12.13
N ALA A 149 17.43 12.00 -12.42
CA ALA A 149 17.45 13.09 -11.45
C ALA A 149 16.41 12.89 -10.33
N GLU A 150 15.16 12.54 -10.66
CA GLU A 150 14.07 12.27 -9.69
C GLU A 150 14.41 11.10 -8.77
N ALA A 151 14.97 10.04 -9.35
CA ALA A 151 15.53 8.91 -8.64
C ALA A 151 16.58 9.36 -7.60
N LEU A 152 17.59 10.12 -8.04
CA LEU A 152 18.68 10.55 -7.17
C LEU A 152 18.25 11.60 -6.12
N ASP A 153 17.33 12.49 -6.46
CA ASP A 153 16.82 13.55 -5.58
C ASP A 153 16.12 12.96 -4.35
N THR A 154 15.39 11.86 -4.53
CA THR A 154 14.75 11.13 -3.43
C THR A 154 15.80 10.66 -2.40
N ALA A 155 16.93 10.11 -2.88
CA ALA A 155 18.02 9.70 -1.99
C ALA A 155 18.71 10.90 -1.32
N ARG A 156 18.95 11.99 -2.05
CA ARG A 156 19.57 13.21 -1.51
C ARG A 156 18.76 13.85 -0.38
N LYS A 157 17.44 13.90 -0.53
CA LYS A 157 16.56 14.56 0.45
C LYS A 157 16.30 13.73 1.69
N HIS A 158 16.22 12.39 1.54
CA HIS A 158 15.69 11.54 2.61
C HIS A 158 16.65 10.48 3.10
N LEU A 159 17.59 10.00 2.28
CA LEU A 159 18.45 8.86 2.64
C LEU A 159 19.84 9.33 3.08
N PHE A 160 20.47 10.24 2.34
CA PHE A 160 21.81 10.72 2.65
C PHE A 160 21.91 11.42 4.02
N PRO A 161 20.93 12.26 4.43
CA PRO A 161 20.96 12.83 5.77
C PRO A 161 20.89 11.77 6.88
N ASP A 162 20.14 10.69 6.66
CA ASP A 162 20.01 9.61 7.64
C ASP A 162 21.31 8.79 7.74
N VAL A 163 22.05 8.60 6.64
CA VAL A 163 23.41 8.02 6.68
C VAL A 163 24.34 8.87 7.55
N VAL A 164 24.31 10.20 7.36
CA VAL A 164 25.14 11.13 8.14
C VAL A 164 24.78 11.09 9.63
N LYS A 165 23.49 10.96 9.98
CA LYS A 165 23.06 10.81 11.38
C LYS A 165 23.59 9.53 12.01
N VAL A 166 23.58 8.41 11.27
CA VAL A 166 24.16 7.14 11.74
C VAL A 166 25.65 7.29 11.99
N GLU A 167 26.40 7.85 11.04
CA GLU A 167 27.84 8.09 11.19
C GLU A 167 28.15 8.99 12.40
N GLN A 168 27.39 10.07 12.57
CA GLN A 168 27.55 10.99 13.70
C GLN A 168 27.28 10.29 15.04
N ALA A 169 26.21 9.50 15.14
CA ALA A 169 25.88 8.77 16.36
C ALA A 169 26.94 7.71 16.71
N VAL A 170 27.51 7.05 15.70
CA VAL A 170 28.60 6.08 15.89
C VAL A 170 29.87 6.77 16.37
N LYS A 171 30.25 7.86 15.70
CA LYS A 171 31.45 8.64 16.04
C LYS A 171 31.37 9.30 17.41
N GLU A 172 30.21 9.82 17.82
CA GLU A 172 30.00 10.40 19.16
C GLU A 172 30.27 9.37 20.28
N LYS A 173 29.90 8.11 20.05
CA LYS A 173 30.15 7.01 20.98
C LYS A 173 31.59 6.50 20.93
N GLU A 174 32.22 6.48 19.76
CA GLU A 174 33.65 6.16 19.62
C GLU A 174 34.55 7.18 20.35
N ASP A 175 34.26 8.48 20.20
CA ASP A 175 34.98 9.58 20.84
C ASP A 175 34.77 9.63 22.39
N GLY A 176 34.01 8.69 22.96
CA GLY A 176 33.73 8.62 24.39
C GLY A 176 32.91 9.81 24.92
N LYS A 177 32.26 10.57 24.04
CA LYS A 177 31.36 11.67 24.41
C LYS A 177 30.01 11.09 24.80
N GLU A 178 29.94 10.47 25.97
CA GLU A 178 28.64 10.21 26.59
C GLU A 178 28.00 11.56 26.92
N LYS A 179 26.90 11.89 26.23
CA LYS A 179 25.96 12.88 26.74
C LYS A 179 25.28 12.29 27.98
N GLU A 180 25.98 12.28 29.11
CA GLU A 180 25.33 12.19 30.41
C GLU A 180 24.46 13.44 30.59
N GLY A 181 23.16 13.27 30.34
CA GLY A 181 22.13 14.26 30.67
C GLY A 181 22.11 15.51 29.78
N GLY A 182 21.15 15.60 28.86
CA GLY A 182 20.88 16.88 28.21
C GLY A 182 19.86 16.85 27.09
N LYS A 183 18.60 17.13 27.47
CA LYS A 183 17.47 17.65 26.68
C LYS A 183 17.22 17.05 25.29
N GLU A 184 16.03 16.45 25.18
CA GLU A 184 15.25 16.30 23.96
C GLU A 184 15.28 17.62 23.14
N GLY A 185 16.20 17.67 22.19
CA GLY A 185 16.46 18.81 21.33
C GLY A 185 16.83 18.29 19.94
N GLU A 186 15.85 18.39 19.06
CA GLU A 186 15.80 18.03 17.64
C GLU A 186 17.13 17.62 16.96
N GLY A 187 17.25 16.32 16.63
CA GLY A 187 18.10 15.85 15.54
C GLY A 187 19.11 14.75 15.87
N GLY A 188 19.33 14.45 17.16
CA GLY A 188 20.22 13.37 17.58
C GLY A 188 19.57 11.99 17.44
N MET A 189 20.27 11.06 16.80
CA MET A 189 19.82 9.68 16.65
C MET A 189 20.26 8.85 17.86
N GLU A 190 19.33 8.11 18.47
CA GLU A 190 19.65 7.27 19.64
C GLU A 190 20.43 6.00 19.23
N TRP A 191 21.37 5.57 20.08
CA TRP A 191 22.19 4.36 19.83
C TRP A 191 21.36 3.11 19.55
N GLY A 192 20.25 2.92 20.28
CA GLY A 192 19.34 1.78 20.07
C GLY A 192 18.56 1.81 18.75
N GLN A 193 18.48 2.96 18.09
CA GLN A 193 17.77 3.13 16.81
C GLN A 193 18.67 2.86 15.59
N ILE A 194 19.98 2.74 15.80
CA ILE A 194 20.98 2.52 14.74
C ILE A 194 20.70 1.24 13.94
N PRO A 195 20.43 0.07 14.55
CA PRO A 195 20.16 -1.16 13.80
C PRO A 195 18.98 -1.07 12.83
N ASP A 196 17.85 -0.53 13.31
CA ASP A 196 16.63 -0.41 12.50
C ASP A 196 16.78 0.61 11.39
N THR A 197 17.45 1.72 11.67
CA THR A 197 17.70 2.77 10.67
C THR A 197 18.73 2.32 9.65
N HIS A 198 19.82 1.66 10.05
CA HIS A 198 20.78 1.04 9.14
C HIS A 198 20.05 0.12 8.15
N ARG A 199 19.23 -0.81 8.67
CA ARG A 199 18.45 -1.73 7.83
C ARG A 199 17.52 -0.97 6.88
N ARG A 200 16.74 -0.02 7.39
CA ARG A 200 15.80 0.77 6.59
C ARG A 200 16.51 1.54 5.49
N VAL A 201 17.59 2.25 5.81
CA VAL A 201 18.32 3.09 4.86
C VAL A 201 19.06 2.23 3.83
N SER A 202 19.68 1.12 4.23
CA SER A 202 20.30 0.15 3.31
C SER A 202 19.28 -0.40 2.32
N GLU A 203 18.12 -0.87 2.78
CA GLU A 203 17.05 -1.37 1.91
C GLU A 203 16.55 -0.29 0.93
N LEU A 204 16.40 0.97 1.37
CA LEU A 204 15.93 2.06 0.52
C LEU A 204 16.99 2.52 -0.50
N LEU A 205 18.26 2.57 -0.12
CA LEU A 205 19.37 2.86 -1.04
C LEU A 205 19.51 1.76 -2.10
N LEU A 206 19.36 0.48 -1.74
CA LEU A 206 19.36 -0.64 -2.69
C LEU A 206 18.19 -0.57 -3.67
N ARG A 207 16.99 -0.21 -3.21
CA ARG A 207 15.85 0.07 -4.10
C ARG A 207 16.15 1.21 -5.06
N GLN A 208 16.89 2.22 -4.61
CA GLN A 208 17.27 3.34 -5.44
C GLN A 208 18.27 2.95 -6.55
N LEU A 209 19.21 2.05 -6.25
CA LEU A 209 20.09 1.46 -7.26
C LEU A 209 19.29 0.71 -8.34
N LEU A 210 18.35 -0.15 -7.92
CA LEU A 210 17.49 -0.87 -8.86
C LEU A 210 16.66 0.10 -9.74
N ALA A 211 16.17 1.20 -9.17
CA ALA A 211 15.46 2.22 -9.93
C ALA A 211 16.36 2.89 -10.98
N LEU A 212 17.59 3.25 -10.61
CA LEU A 212 18.58 3.81 -11.54
C LEU A 212 18.95 2.82 -12.65
N ASP A 213 19.15 1.55 -12.32
CA ASP A 213 19.50 0.49 -13.29
C ASP A 213 18.38 0.21 -14.28
N SER A 214 17.12 0.40 -13.87
CA SER A 214 15.95 0.24 -14.72
C SER A 214 15.79 1.33 -15.79
N VAL A 215 16.49 2.47 -15.66
CA VAL A 215 16.41 3.55 -16.66
C VAL A 215 17.22 3.17 -17.89
N ASN A 216 16.55 3.07 -19.04
CA ASN A 216 17.21 2.83 -20.32
C ASN A 216 18.24 3.92 -20.65
N VAL A 217 19.27 3.55 -21.38
CA VAL A 217 20.31 4.45 -21.88
C VAL A 217 20.22 4.50 -23.40
N ASN A 218 20.05 5.68 -23.96
CA ASN A 218 19.96 5.93 -25.41
C ASN A 218 21.10 6.82 -25.94
N SER A 219 21.93 7.38 -25.05
CA SER A 219 23.01 8.32 -25.37
C SER A 219 24.18 8.17 -24.39
N ASP A 220 25.35 8.72 -24.72
CA ASP A 220 26.49 8.73 -23.79
C ASP A 220 26.26 9.66 -22.59
N THR A 221 25.49 10.73 -22.77
CA THR A 221 25.08 11.65 -21.70
C THR A 221 24.24 10.93 -20.64
N THR A 222 23.19 10.20 -21.06
CA THR A 222 22.34 9.41 -20.15
C THR A 222 23.12 8.28 -19.49
N ARG A 223 24.05 7.65 -20.21
CA ARG A 223 24.98 6.65 -19.65
C ARG A 223 25.83 7.24 -18.53
N GLN A 224 26.47 8.38 -18.78
CA GLN A 224 27.35 9.04 -17.82
C GLN A 224 26.58 9.53 -16.61
N ALA A 225 25.42 10.17 -16.81
CA ALA A 225 24.55 10.63 -15.74
C ALA A 225 24.11 9.48 -14.82
N ARG A 226 23.65 8.36 -15.41
CA ARG A 226 23.30 7.16 -14.64
C ARG A 226 24.49 6.62 -13.86
N LYS A 227 25.67 6.52 -14.49
CA LYS A 227 26.90 6.06 -13.83
C LYS A 227 27.30 6.95 -12.64
N VAL A 228 27.18 8.27 -12.77
CA VAL A 228 27.45 9.22 -11.70
C VAL A 228 26.44 9.05 -10.57
N ALA A 229 25.15 8.94 -10.87
CA ALA A 229 24.10 8.72 -9.89
C ALA A 229 24.30 7.41 -9.10
N VAL A 230 24.59 6.30 -9.81
CA VAL A 230 24.87 5.00 -9.20
C VAL A 230 26.06 5.08 -8.25
N LYS A 231 27.18 5.69 -8.68
CA LYS A 231 28.35 5.88 -7.82
C LYS A 231 28.05 6.69 -6.56
N GLN A 232 27.20 7.71 -6.65
CA GLN A 232 26.82 8.50 -5.48
C GLN A 232 26.03 7.68 -4.47
N VAL A 233 25.06 6.86 -4.92
CA VAL A 233 24.28 6.00 -4.04
C VAL A 233 25.16 4.89 -3.43
N GLN A 234 26.03 4.25 -4.24
CA GLN A 234 26.99 3.25 -3.76
C GLN A 234 27.92 3.83 -2.69
N SER A 235 28.49 5.02 -2.91
CA SER A 235 29.37 5.65 -1.92
C SER A 235 28.67 5.90 -0.57
N HIS A 236 27.35 6.15 -0.55
CA HIS A 236 26.61 6.30 0.70
C HIS A 236 26.26 4.95 1.34
N LEU A 237 26.06 3.89 0.55
CA LEU A 237 25.96 2.52 1.07
C LEU A 237 27.26 2.09 1.74
N ASP A 238 28.40 2.28 1.07
CA ASP A 238 29.72 1.91 1.61
C ASP A 238 30.00 2.63 2.94
N ARG A 239 29.63 3.92 3.02
CA ARG A 239 29.70 4.74 4.24
C ARG A 239 28.81 4.22 5.35
N LEU A 240 27.57 3.87 5.04
CA LEU A 240 26.62 3.30 5.98
C LEU A 240 27.10 1.94 6.52
N ASP A 241 27.65 1.09 5.64
CA ASP A 241 28.18 -0.22 6.00
C ASP A 241 29.44 -0.10 6.87
N ALA A 242 30.30 0.89 6.60
CA ALA A 242 31.47 1.20 7.43
C ALA A 242 31.05 1.62 8.86
N ALA A 243 30.14 2.59 8.98
CA ALA A 243 29.61 3.03 10.27
C ALA A 243 28.91 1.88 11.02
N TRP A 244 28.25 0.97 10.31
CA TRP A 244 27.66 -0.22 10.91
C TRP A 244 28.70 -1.22 11.44
N GLY A 245 29.84 -1.34 10.75
CA GLY A 245 30.99 -2.11 11.22
C GLY A 245 31.54 -1.58 12.55
N GLU A 246 31.70 -0.26 12.65
CA GLU A 246 32.13 0.45 13.87
C GLU A 246 31.09 0.33 15.00
N TYR A 247 29.80 0.50 14.69
CA TYR A 247 28.73 0.26 15.67
C TYR A 247 28.81 -1.14 16.28
N LYS A 248 29.02 -2.17 15.44
CA LYS A 248 29.12 -3.55 15.90
C LYS A 248 30.35 -3.79 16.77
N SER A 249 31.51 -3.22 16.41
CA SER A 249 32.73 -3.39 17.21
C SER A 249 32.56 -2.78 18.60
N LEU A 250 32.02 -1.56 18.68
CA LEU A 250 31.73 -0.87 19.93
C LEU A 250 30.66 -1.60 20.77
N HIS A 251 29.60 -2.10 20.13
CA HIS A 251 28.55 -2.85 20.83
C HIS A 251 29.03 -4.21 21.36
N SER A 252 29.97 -4.86 20.67
CA SER A 252 30.56 -6.13 21.13
C SER A 252 31.64 -5.96 22.22
N ALA A 253 32.14 -4.74 22.43
CA ALA A 253 33.16 -4.43 23.42
C ALA A 253 32.58 -4.03 24.80
N GLN A 254 31.25 -3.83 24.87
CA GLN A 254 30.50 -3.60 26.12
C GLN A 254 29.98 -4.92 26.69
#